data_AF-A0A837BUB2-F1
#
_entry.id   AF-A0A837BUB2-F1
#
_cell.length_a   1.000
_cell.length_b   1.000
_cell.length_c   1.000
_cell.angle_alpha   90.00
_cell.angle_beta   90.00
_cell.angle_gamma   90.00
#
_symmetry.space_group_name_H-M   'P 1'
#
loop_
_entity.id
_entity.type
_entity.pdbx_description
1 polymer ?
#
loop_
_entity_poly.entity_id
_entity_poly.type
_entity_poly.pdbx_seq_one_letter_code
_entity_poly.pdbx_strand_id
1 'polypeptide(L)'
;MLFTLVWIIAIFGIIYYIFNRGKHVILDTILYVAMGWLVILAGNYLYVRLSPVGFWLLVSGGVAYTVGALLYTMKRIPFIHVIWHLFVILGSTLMFFSVLLYV
;
A
#
# COMPACT_ATOMS: atom_id res chain seq x y z
N MET A 1 -13.25 8.18 -11.08
CA MET A 1 -12.26 9.20 -10.66
C MET A 1 -11.03 8.59 -9.98
N LEU A 2 -11.20 7.81 -8.90
CA LEU A 2 -10.07 7.19 -8.18
C LEU A 2 -9.20 6.30 -9.09
N PHE A 3 -9.84 5.46 -9.91
CA PHE A 3 -9.15 4.62 -10.90
C PHE A 3 -8.22 5.45 -11.81
N THR A 4 -8.74 6.50 -12.44
CA THR A 4 -7.96 7.39 -13.31
C THR A 4 -6.77 8.01 -12.59
N LEU A 5 -6.98 8.47 -11.34
CA LEU A 5 -5.90 9.00 -10.50
C LEU A 5 -4.80 7.97 -10.24
N VAL A 6 -5.17 6.75 -9.82
CA VAL A 6 -4.21 5.66 -9.58
C VAL A 6 -3.40 5.36 -10.84
N TRP A 7 -4.05 5.29 -12.00
CA TRP A 7 -3.37 4.99 -13.27
C TRP A 7 -2.45 6.11 -13.74
N ILE A 8 -2.83 7.38 -13.57
CA ILE A 8 -1.96 8.52 -13.89
C ILE A 8 -0.68 8.46 -13.03
N ILE A 9 -0.82 8.23 -11.72
CA ILE A 9 0.34 8.10 -10.83
C ILE A 9 1.17 6.87 -11.18
N ALA A 10 0.54 5.74 -11.55
CA ALA A 10 1.24 4.54 -11.98
C ALA A 10 2.07 4.78 -13.23
N ILE A 11 1.49 5.38 -14.28
CA ILE A 11 2.20 5.71 -15.52
C ILE A 11 3.34 6.67 -15.25
N PHE A 12 3.10 7.71 -14.44
CA PHE A 12 4.14 8.65 -14.02
C PHE A 12 5.28 7.95 -13.28
N GLY A 13 4.96 7.07 -12.33
CA GLY A 13 5.94 6.29 -11.56
C GLY A 13 6.78 5.36 -12.45
N ILE A 14 6.17 4.69 -13.43
CA ILE A 14 6.87 3.86 -14.41
C ILE A 14 7.85 4.70 -15.25
N ILE A 15 7.37 5.83 -15.78
CA ILE A 15 8.21 6.76 -16.57
C ILE A 15 9.39 7.25 -15.73
N TYR A 16 9.13 7.70 -14.51
CA TYR A 16 10.16 8.16 -13.58
C TYR A 16 11.20 7.07 -13.29
N TYR A 17 10.76 5.84 -13.03
CA TYR A 17 11.64 4.71 -12.75
C TYR A 17 12.57 4.40 -13.93
N ILE A 18 12.05 4.40 -15.16
CA ILE A 18 12.81 4.15 -16.40
C ILE A 18 13.91 5.21 -16.57
N PHE A 19 13.57 6.50 -16.41
CA PHE A 19 14.54 7.59 -16.59
C PHE A 19 15.57 7.67 -15.45
N ASN A 20 15.19 7.31 -14.23
CA ASN A 20 16.05 7.45 -13.06
C ASN A 20 16.83 6.16 -12.68
N ARG A 21 16.71 5.09 -13.48
CA ARG A 21 17.37 3.77 -13.34
C ARG A 21 17.39 3.22 -11.89
N GLY A 22 16.34 3.46 -11.12
CA GLY A 22 16.25 2.97 -9.73
C GLY A 22 17.31 3.53 -8.77
N LYS A 23 17.92 4.69 -9.06
CA LYS A 23 18.91 5.30 -8.16
C LYS A 23 18.33 5.72 -6.81
N HIS A 24 17.01 5.96 -6.73
CA HIS A 24 16.34 6.55 -5.57
C HIS A 24 15.28 5.60 -4.98
N VAL A 25 15.73 4.50 -4.39
CA VAL A 25 14.88 3.46 -3.76
C VAL A 25 13.85 4.03 -2.77
N ILE A 26 14.19 5.11 -2.07
CA ILE A 26 13.28 5.77 -1.10
C ILE A 26 12.12 6.48 -1.81
N LEU A 27 12.40 7.20 -2.91
CA LEU A 27 11.36 7.91 -3.67
C LEU A 27 10.38 6.92 -4.31
N ASP A 28 10.90 5.81 -4.84
CA ASP A 28 10.07 4.75 -5.39
C ASP A 28 9.15 4.18 -4.30
N THR A 29 9.68 3.93 -3.11
CA THR A 29 8.89 3.42 -1.97
C THR A 29 7.81 4.41 -1.54
N ILE A 30 8.11 5.72 -1.50
CA ILE A 30 7.13 6.76 -1.15
C ILE A 30 6.01 6.82 -2.20
N LEU A 31 6.34 6.76 -3.50
CA LEU A 31 5.35 6.75 -4.58
C LEU A 31 4.40 5.55 -4.44
N TYR A 32 4.93 4.36 -4.17
CA TYR A 32 4.12 3.16 -3.94
C TYR A 32 3.18 3.30 -2.73
N VAL A 33 3.69 3.79 -1.60
CA VAL A 33 2.87 4.01 -0.40
C VAL A 33 1.79 5.06 -0.66
N ALA A 34 2.12 6.17 -1.31
CA ALA A 34 1.18 7.22 -1.67
C ALA A 34 0.06 6.69 -2.58
N MET A 35 0.38 5.85 -3.57
CA MET A 35 -0.61 5.19 -4.42
C MET A 35 -1.58 4.32 -3.60
N GLY A 36 -1.08 3.56 -2.64
CA GLY A 36 -1.92 2.72 -1.76
C GLY A 36 -2.88 3.53 -0.89
N TRP A 37 -2.41 4.66 -0.34
CA TRP A 37 -3.22 5.51 0.54
C TRP A 37 -4.22 6.41 -0.18
N LEU A 38 -4.24 6.44 -1.52
CA LEU A 38 -5.31 7.10 -2.29
C LEU A 38 -6.71 6.60 -1.89
N VAL A 39 -6.81 5.38 -1.35
CA VAL A 39 -8.06 4.83 -0.81
C VAL A 39 -8.70 5.72 0.27
N ILE A 40 -7.94 6.56 0.99
CA ILE A 40 -8.50 7.54 1.95
C ILE A 40 -9.50 8.48 1.28
N LEU A 41 -9.26 8.85 0.01
CA LEU A 41 -10.18 9.73 -0.73
C LEU A 41 -11.56 9.08 -0.93
N ALA A 42 -11.60 7.75 -0.96
CA ALA A 42 -12.83 6.95 -0.98
C ALA A 42 -13.26 6.50 0.44
N GLY A 43 -12.53 6.87 1.49
CA GLY A 43 -12.69 6.35 2.85
C GLY A 43 -14.09 6.59 3.44
N ASN A 44 -14.67 7.78 3.24
CA ASN A 44 -16.04 8.07 3.69
C ASN A 44 -17.08 7.18 2.99
N TYR A 45 -16.93 6.95 1.69
CA TYR A 45 -17.84 6.07 0.94
C TYR A 45 -17.70 4.62 1.37
N LEU A 46 -16.46 4.18 1.59
CA LEU A 46 -16.13 2.85 2.08
C LEU A 46 -16.67 2.61 3.48
N TYR A 47 -16.55 3.58 4.39
CA TYR A 47 -17.06 3.45 5.76
C TYR A 47 -18.58 3.26 5.83
N VAL A 48 -19.33 3.91 4.94
CA VAL A 48 -20.79 3.78 4.89
C VAL A 48 -21.24 2.48 4.20
N ARG A 49 -20.44 1.96 3.27
CA ARG A 49 -20.79 0.79 2.45
C ARG A 49 -20.26 -0.53 3.01
N LEU A 50 -19.12 -0.52 3.68
CA LEU A 50 -18.54 -1.67 4.35
C LEU A 50 -19.09 -1.80 5.76
N SER A 51 -19.14 -3.04 6.25
CA SER A 51 -19.32 -3.25 7.69
C SER A 51 -18.17 -2.60 8.47
N PRO A 52 -18.39 -2.19 9.74
CA PRO A 52 -17.33 -1.65 10.58
C PRO A 52 -16.10 -2.56 10.66
N VAL A 53 -16.30 -3.88 10.70
CA VAL A 53 -15.21 -4.87 10.76
C VAL A 53 -14.44 -4.91 9.44
N GLY A 54 -15.14 -4.91 8.30
CA GLY A 54 -14.52 -4.90 6.98
C GLY A 54 -13.68 -3.64 6.75
N PHE A 55 -14.18 -2.47 7.19
CA PHE A 55 -13.43 -1.22 7.13
C PHE A 55 -12.14 -1.28 7.96
N TRP A 56 -12.20 -1.74 9.21
CA TRP A 56 -11.01 -1.83 10.06
C TRP A 56 -10.01 -2.89 9.58
N LEU A 57 -10.46 -3.97 8.95
CA LEU A 57 -9.57 -4.93 8.25
C LEU A 57 -8.83 -4.27 7.09
N LEU A 58 -9.51 -3.45 6.29
CA LEU A 58 -8.88 -2.68 5.21
C LEU A 58 -7.84 -1.69 5.76
N VAL A 59 -8.20 -0.93 6.81
CA VAL A 59 -7.30 0.04 7.45
C VAL A 59 -6.08 -0.64 8.05
N SER A 60 -6.27 -1.71 8.82
CA SER A 60 -5.17 -2.49 9.42
C SER A 60 -4.25 -3.09 8.36
N GLY A 61 -4.80 -3.55 7.22
CA GLY A 61 -4.02 -3.97 6.07
C GLY A 61 -3.14 -2.85 5.50
N GLY A 62 -3.70 -1.64 5.35
CA GLY A 62 -2.96 -0.46 4.87
C GLY A 62 -1.84 -0.02 5.83
N VAL A 63 -2.11 -0.08 7.13
CA VAL A 63 -1.11 0.18 8.18
C VAL A 63 0.01 -0.86 8.12
N ALA A 64 -0.31 -2.15 8.02
CA ALA A 64 0.69 -3.22 7.91
C ALA A 64 1.62 -3.02 6.69
N TYR A 65 1.07 -2.62 5.54
CA TYR A 65 1.85 -2.25 4.35
C TYR A 65 2.81 -1.09 4.60
N THR A 66 2.34 -0.05 5.30
CA THR A 66 3.13 1.15 5.59
C THR A 66 4.26 0.85 6.57
N VAL A 67 3.98 0.06 7.61
CA VAL A 67 4.99 -0.43 8.56
C VAL A 67 6.02 -1.30 7.83
N GLY A 68 5.56 -2.20 6.96
CA GLY A 68 6.44 -2.99 6.10
C GLY A 68 7.36 -2.09 5.27
N ALA A 69 6.82 -1.07 4.59
CA ALA A 69 7.60 -0.13 3.80
C ALA A 69 8.65 0.62 4.63
N LEU A 70 8.33 1.02 5.86
CA LEU A 70 9.31 1.61 6.79
C LEU A 70 10.41 0.62 7.16
N LEU A 71 10.06 -0.62 7.50
CA LEU A 71 11.02 -1.67 7.82
C LEU A 71 11.96 -1.96 6.64
N TYR A 72 11.45 -1.95 5.41
CA TYR A 72 12.25 -2.11 4.19
C TYR A 72 13.38 -1.07 4.06
N THR A 73 13.18 0.15 4.56
CA THR A 73 14.22 1.19 4.54
C THR A 73 15.36 0.93 5.56
N MET A 74 15.13 0.07 6.56
CA MET A 74 16.09 -0.24 7.62
C MET A 74 17.10 -1.32 7.20
N LYS A 75 17.97 -0.98 6.23
CA LYS A 75 18.96 -1.91 5.64
C LYS A 75 20.01 -2.51 6.60
N ARG A 76 20.05 -2.07 7.86
CA ARG A 76 21.04 -2.51 8.87
C ARG A 76 20.62 -3.77 9.63
N ILE A 77 19.37 -4.21 9.51
CA ILE A 77 18.86 -5.38 10.23
C ILE A 77 19.02 -6.63 9.36
N PRO A 78 19.62 -7.72 9.87
CA PRO A 78 19.70 -8.98 9.12
C PRO A 78 18.30 -9.52 8.83
N PHE A 79 18.09 -10.04 7.62
CA PHE A 79 16.79 -10.57 7.15
C PHE A 79 15.63 -9.58 7.08
N ILE A 80 15.89 -8.26 7.13
CA ILE A 80 14.84 -7.24 7.08
C ILE A 80 13.94 -7.34 5.85
N HIS A 81 14.48 -7.83 4.72
CA HIS A 81 13.73 -8.05 3.50
C HIS A 81 12.67 -9.14 3.65
N VAL A 82 12.95 -10.20 4.42
CA VAL A 82 11.98 -11.26 4.71
C VAL A 82 10.90 -10.74 5.67
N ILE A 83 11.30 -9.97 6.69
CA ILE A 83 10.36 -9.33 7.61
C ILE A 83 9.41 -8.41 6.83
N TRP A 84 9.95 -7.63 5.88
CA TRP A 84 9.14 -6.81 4.97
C TRP A 84 8.11 -7.66 4.21
N HIS A 85 8.52 -8.78 3.62
CA HIS A 85 7.59 -9.69 2.95
C HIS A 85 6.48 -10.21 3.86
N LEU A 86 6.78 -10.53 5.13
CA LEU A 86 5.76 -10.97 6.09
C LEU A 86 4.71 -9.87 6.35
N PHE A 87 5.13 -8.61 6.48
CA PHE A 87 4.19 -7.49 6.63
C PHE A 87 3.35 -7.27 5.37
N VAL A 88 3.93 -7.43 4.18
CA VAL A 88 3.21 -7.33 2.91
C VAL A 88 2.18 -8.44 2.76
N ILE A 89 2.52 -9.67 3.14
CA ILE A 89 1.59 -10.82 3.12
C ILE A 89 0.47 -10.60 4.12
N LEU A 90 0.80 -10.18 5.35
CA LEU A 90 -0.20 -9.87 6.37
C LEU A 90 -1.16 -8.78 5.89
N GLY A 91 -0.62 -7.67 5.36
CA GLY A 91 -1.41 -6.56 4.84
C GLY A 91 -2.35 -7.01 3.72
N SER A 92 -1.83 -7.75 2.74
CA SER A 92 -2.62 -8.31 1.63
C SER A 92 -3.71 -9.26 2.12
N THR A 93 -3.41 -10.10 3.12
CA THR A 93 -4.35 -11.06 3.69
C THR A 93 -5.51 -10.35 4.40
N LEU A 94 -5.22 -9.31 5.19
CA LEU A 94 -6.23 -8.50 5.86
C LEU A 94 -7.15 -7.78 4.85
N MET A 95 -6.56 -7.19 3.81
CA MET A 95 -7.32 -6.56 2.73
C MET A 95 -8.16 -7.58 1.94
N PHE A 96 -7.62 -8.77 1.68
CA PHE A 96 -8.34 -9.85 1.03
C PHE A 96 -9.56 -10.30 1.84
N PHE A 97 -9.41 -10.49 3.16
CA PHE A 97 -10.55 -10.83 4.02
C PHE A 97 -11.57 -9.69 4.15
N SER A 98 -11.13 -8.43 4.13
CA SER A 98 -12.03 -7.28 4.06
C SER A 98 -12.95 -7.38 2.85
N VAL A 99 -12.40 -7.70 1.67
CA VAL A 99 -13.18 -7.86 0.44
C VAL A 99 -14.00 -9.15 0.46
N LEU A 100 -13.40 -10.28 0.82
CA LEU A 100 -14.05 -11.60 0.75
C LEU A 100 -15.28 -11.72 1.68
N LEU A 101 -15.22 -11.11 2.87
CA LEU A 101 -16.23 -11.30 3.91
C LEU A 101 -17.22 -10.13 4.01
N TYR A 102 -16.89 -8.95 3.46
CA TYR A 102 -17.64 -7.72 3.71
C TYR A 102 -17.97 -6.90 2.46
N VAL A 103 -17.68 -7.42 1.26
CA VAL A 103 -18.11 -6.89 -0.04
C VAL A 103 -18.93 -7.96 -0.74
#